data_AF-A0A1Y1MUV3-F1
#
_entry.id   AF-A0A1Y1MUV3-F1
#
_cell.length_a   1.000
_cell.length_b   1.000
_cell.length_c   1.000
_cell.angle_alpha   90.00
_cell.angle_beta   90.00
_cell.angle_gamma   90.00
#
_symmetry.space_group_name_H-M   'P 1'
#
loop_
_entity.id
_entity.type
_entity.pdbx_description
1 polymer ?
#
loop_
_entity_poly.entity_id
_entity_poly.type
_entity_poly.pdbx_seq_one_letter_code
_entity_poly.pdbx_strand_id
1 'polypeptide(L)'
;MNSTRSIVTKPFILHNVSQIFNPLGLVGPVTVMAKPLMQDIWKLRIGWDVELSQNLKHRWEEISSQLLTVGVIKIPRCVATDPTSSLELHGFSDAIVRAHGACIYIREILVDNSVRWQLLCVKSRVAPLKTLTLPKLD
;
A
#
# COMPACT_ATOMS: atom_id res chain seq x y z
N MET A 1 -7.41 -2.92 24.87
CA MET A 1 -7.37 -4.04 23.90
C MET A 1 -6.97 -5.29 24.67
N ASN A 2 -7.90 -6.22 24.85
CA ASN A 2 -7.67 -7.43 25.67
C ASN A 2 -6.63 -8.34 25.00
N SER A 3 -5.64 -8.74 25.79
CA SER A 3 -4.56 -9.64 25.45
C SER A 3 -5.05 -11.09 25.41
N THR A 4 -5.66 -11.51 24.30
CA THR A 4 -5.66 -12.91 23.88
C THR A 4 -4.52 -13.06 22.89
N ARG A 5 -3.54 -13.93 23.18
CA ARG A 5 -2.54 -14.35 22.18
C ARG A 5 -3.28 -15.08 21.07
N SER A 6 -3.71 -14.34 20.06
CA SER A 6 -4.28 -14.90 18.84
C SER A 6 -3.16 -15.64 18.12
N ILE A 7 -3.34 -16.95 17.93
CA ILE A 7 -2.45 -17.76 17.10
C ILE A 7 -2.42 -17.09 15.71
N VAL A 8 -1.24 -16.61 15.32
CA VAL A 8 -1.07 -15.98 14.01
C VAL A 8 -0.95 -17.08 12.98
N THR A 9 -2.04 -17.30 12.24
CA THR A 9 -2.13 -18.25 11.13
C THR A 9 -2.22 -17.51 9.80
N LYS A 10 -2.11 -18.26 8.71
CA LYS A 10 -2.31 -17.75 7.36
C LYS A 10 -3.69 -17.10 7.11
N PRO A 11 -4.83 -17.72 7.47
CA PRO A 11 -6.15 -17.08 7.33
C PRO A 11 -6.28 -15.84 8.22
N PHE A 12 -5.65 -15.82 9.39
CA PHE A 12 -5.64 -14.64 10.25
C PHE A 12 -5.00 -13.44 9.52
N ILE A 13 -3.80 -13.60 8.96
CA ILE A 13 -3.15 -12.51 8.20
C ILE A 13 -3.97 -12.13 6.98
N LEU A 14 -4.45 -13.11 6.20
CA LEU A 14 -5.24 -12.84 5.00
C LEU A 14 -6.51 -12.04 5.31
N HIS A 15 -7.22 -12.40 6.39
CA HIS A 15 -8.41 -11.69 6.85
C HIS A 15 -8.09 -10.23 7.16
N ASN A 16 -7.07 -9.97 7.99
CA ASN A 16 -6.67 -8.61 8.35
C ASN A 16 -6.28 -7.76 7.12
N VAL A 17 -5.53 -8.34 6.17
CA VAL A 17 -5.15 -7.63 4.94
C VAL A 17 -6.37 -7.34 4.05
N SER A 18 -7.34 -8.26 3.99
CA SER A 18 -8.55 -8.10 3.17
C SER A 18 -9.51 -7.01 3.67
N GLN A 19 -9.43 -6.65 4.96
CA GLN A 19 -10.24 -5.57 5.55
C GLN A 19 -9.82 -4.17 5.07
N ILE A 20 -8.64 -4.04 4.45
CA ILE A 20 -8.13 -2.75 3.98
C ILE A 20 -8.82 -2.38 2.66
N PHE A 21 -9.88 -1.57 2.75
CA PHE A 21 -10.53 -1.01 1.59
C PHE A 21 -9.71 0.17 1.03
N ASN A 22 -9.13 0.01 -0.15
CA ASN A 22 -8.21 0.99 -0.73
C ASN A 22 -8.46 1.22 -2.24
N PRO A 23 -9.60 1.82 -2.63
CA PRO A 23 -10.00 1.97 -4.04
C PRO A 23 -9.05 2.87 -4.84
N LEU A 24 -8.51 3.92 -4.21
CA LEU A 24 -7.59 4.87 -4.83
C LEU A 24 -6.11 4.53 -4.60
N GLY A 25 -5.83 3.40 -3.94
CA GLY A 25 -4.48 2.96 -3.64
C GLY A 25 -3.70 3.83 -2.64
N LEU A 26 -4.33 4.83 -2.01
CA LEU A 26 -3.71 5.78 -1.09
C LEU A 26 -3.07 5.14 0.15
N VAL A 27 -3.56 3.97 0.58
CA VAL A 27 -2.93 3.13 1.63
C VAL A 27 -1.86 2.18 1.01
N GLY A 28 -1.37 2.55 -0.16
CA GLY A 28 -0.47 1.78 -1.02
C GLY A 28 0.80 1.29 -0.30
N PRO A 29 1.53 2.15 0.43
CA PRO A 29 2.78 1.76 1.09
C PRO A 29 2.60 0.57 2.04
N VAL A 30 1.50 0.52 2.79
CA VAL A 30 1.30 -0.55 3.77
C VAL A 30 0.78 -1.82 3.12
N THR A 31 -0.12 -1.70 2.14
CA THR A 31 -0.60 -2.86 1.36
C THR A 31 0.50 -3.50 0.50
N VAL A 32 1.50 -2.72 0.07
CA VAL A 32 2.70 -3.20 -0.64
C VAL A 32 3.59 -4.06 0.23
N MET A 33 3.62 -3.89 1.54
CA MET A 33 4.43 -4.71 2.43
C MET A 33 3.71 -5.99 2.86
N ALA A 34 2.39 -5.91 3.06
CA ALA A 34 1.57 -7.05 3.44
C ALA A 34 1.46 -8.13 2.35
N LYS A 35 1.31 -7.73 1.08
CA LYS A 35 1.13 -8.68 -0.03
C LYS A 35 2.37 -9.56 -0.30
N PRO A 36 3.62 -9.06 -0.29
CA PRO A 36 4.82 -9.88 -0.37
C PRO A 36 5.01 -10.80 0.83
N LEU A 37 4.65 -10.38 2.05
CA LEU A 37 4.66 -11.29 3.20
C LEU A 37 3.70 -12.46 2.99
N MET A 38 2.47 -12.19 2.53
CA MET A 38 1.54 -13.25 2.16
C MET A 38 2.14 -14.16 1.09
N GLN A 39 2.72 -13.59 0.04
CA GLN A 39 3.39 -14.35 -1.02
C GLN A 39 4.50 -15.27 -0.46
N ASP A 40 5.29 -14.82 0.51
CA ASP A 40 6.31 -15.62 1.19
C ASP A 40 5.68 -16.78 1.97
N ILE A 41 4.61 -16.53 2.73
CA ILE A 41 3.87 -17.57 3.48
C ILE A 41 3.33 -18.65 2.53
N TRP A 42 2.80 -18.26 1.37
CA TRP A 42 2.32 -19.21 0.35
C TRP A 42 3.45 -20.07 -0.22
N LYS A 43 4.64 -19.50 -0.45
CA LYS A 43 5.81 -20.26 -0.96
C LYS A 43 6.29 -21.33 0.02
N LEU A 44 6.18 -21.06 1.32
CA LEU A 44 6.61 -21.99 2.37
C LEU A 44 5.69 -23.22 2.49
N ARG A 45 4.57 -23.26 1.76
CA ARG A 45 3.59 -24.38 1.76
C ARG A 45 3.13 -24.79 3.17
N ILE A 46 3.07 -23.80 4.08
CA ILE A 46 2.55 -23.99 5.44
C ILE A 46 1.06 -24.35 5.34
N GLY A 47 0.63 -25.29 6.19
CA GLY A 47 -0.78 -25.70 6.30
C GLY A 47 -1.69 -24.51 6.64
N TRP A 48 -2.96 -24.61 6.26
CA TRP A 48 -3.92 -23.50 6.36
C TRP A 48 -4.05 -22.95 7.78
N ASP A 49 -4.29 -23.81 8.76
CA ASP A 49 -4.49 -23.43 10.18
C ASP A 49 -3.24 -23.63 11.04
N VAL A 50 -2.07 -23.76 10.41
CA VAL A 50 -0.81 -23.95 11.12
C VAL A 50 -0.26 -22.60 11.60
N GLU A 51 0.22 -22.58 12.84
CA GLU A 51 0.84 -21.42 13.44
C GLU A 51 2.13 -21.04 12.71
N LEU A 52 2.29 -19.74 12.42
CA LEU A 52 3.46 -19.23 11.71
C LEU A 52 4.71 -19.23 12.59
N SER A 53 5.88 -19.34 11.96
CA SER A 53 7.17 -19.21 12.65
C SER A 53 7.35 -17.82 13.25
N GLN A 54 8.19 -17.73 14.28
CA GLN A 54 8.41 -16.48 15.01
C GLN A 54 8.92 -15.34 14.11
N ASN A 55 9.73 -15.64 13.10
CA ASN A 55 10.18 -14.65 12.11
C ASN A 55 9.01 -14.07 11.29
N LEU A 56 8.10 -14.92 10.80
CA LEU A 56 6.93 -14.46 10.03
C LEU A 56 5.95 -13.66 10.89
N LYS A 57 5.79 -14.04 12.16
CA LYS A 57 5.01 -13.29 13.14
C LYS A 57 5.59 -11.89 13.38
N HIS A 58 6.89 -11.80 13.62
CA HIS A 58 7.56 -10.51 13.81
C HIS A 58 7.39 -9.59 12.59
N ARG A 59 7.60 -10.11 11.38
CA ARG A 59 7.37 -9.34 10.14
C ARG A 59 5.91 -8.86 10.01
N TRP A 60 4.95 -9.69 10.43
CA TRP A 60 3.54 -9.28 10.45
C TRP A 60 3.26 -8.21 11.51
N GLU A 61 3.85 -8.32 12.69
CA GLU A 61 3.75 -7.32 13.77
C GLU A 61 4.29 -5.96 13.32
N GLU A 62 5.43 -5.92 12.64
CA GLU A 62 5.99 -4.70 12.05
C GLU A 62 5.00 -4.06 11.05
N ILE A 63 4.48 -4.85 10.11
CA ILE A 63 3.53 -4.36 9.10
C ILE A 63 2.22 -3.88 9.75
N SER A 64 1.70 -4.62 10.72
CA SER A 64 0.46 -4.28 11.40
C SER A 64 0.60 -3.04 12.29
N SER A 65 1.77 -2.82 12.89
CA SER A 65 2.05 -1.56 13.61
C SER A 65 2.01 -0.34 12.68
N GLN A 66 2.52 -0.48 11.44
CA GLN A 66 2.45 0.58 10.44
C GLN A 66 1.00 0.82 9.98
N LEU A 67 0.18 -0.22 9.88
CA LEU A 67 -1.26 -0.07 9.57
C LEU A 67 -1.99 0.81 10.58
N LEU A 68 -1.64 0.72 11.87
CA LEU A 68 -2.26 1.55 12.90
C LEU A 68 -1.96 3.04 12.70
N THR A 69 -0.81 3.39 12.12
CA THR A 69 -0.47 4.80 11.81
C THR A 69 -1.28 5.38 10.66
N VAL A 70 -1.82 4.54 9.75
CA VAL A 70 -2.63 5.01 8.62
C VAL A 70 -3.90 5.71 9.09
N GLY A 71 -4.50 5.27 10.20
CA GLY A 71 -5.70 5.89 10.75
C GLY A 71 -5.55 7.37 11.13
N VAL A 72 -4.30 7.85 11.28
CA VAL A 72 -3.98 9.24 11.62
C VAL A 72 -3.88 10.12 10.36
N ILE A 73 -3.65 9.52 9.19
CA ILE A 73 -3.44 10.25 7.94
C ILE A 73 -4.78 10.77 7.42
N LYS A 74 -4.86 12.10 7.23
CA LYS A 74 -6.01 12.76 6.60
C LYS A 74 -5.66 13.13 5.17
N ILE A 75 -6.38 12.56 4.21
CA ILE A 75 -6.22 12.88 2.78
C ILE A 75 -7.47 13.64 2.33
N PRO A 76 -7.34 14.87 1.79
CA PRO A 76 -8.45 15.60 1.21
C PRO A 76 -9.11 14.81 0.09
N ARG A 77 -10.44 14.67 0.12
CA ARG A 77 -11.18 13.99 -0.95
C ARG A 77 -11.39 14.88 -2.17
N CYS A 78 -11.45 16.19 -1.96
CA CYS A 78 -11.51 17.19 -3.02
C CYS A 78 -10.08 17.66 -3.34
N VAL A 79 -9.68 17.53 -4.60
CA VAL A 79 -8.30 17.74 -5.06
C VAL A 79 -8.13 19.02 -5.87
N ALA A 80 -9.22 19.61 -6.35
CA ALA A 80 -9.28 20.91 -7.02
C ALA A 80 -10.54 21.63 -6.53
N THR A 81 -10.38 22.87 -6.08
CA THR A 81 -11.48 23.61 -5.42
C THR A 81 -11.85 24.89 -6.15
N ASP A 82 -10.98 25.39 -7.01
CA ASP A 82 -11.22 26.62 -7.76
C ASP A 82 -11.55 26.30 -9.23
N PRO A 83 -12.78 26.58 -9.70
CA PRO A 83 -13.18 26.32 -11.08
C PRO A 83 -12.46 27.21 -12.11
N THR A 84 -11.80 28.29 -11.68
CA THR A 84 -11.04 29.20 -12.54
C THR A 84 -9.55 28.87 -12.58
N SER A 85 -9.11 27.89 -11.79
CA SER A 85 -7.72 27.44 -11.75
C SER A 85 -7.35 26.58 -12.97
N SER A 86 -6.05 26.57 -13.29
CA SER A 86 -5.48 25.63 -14.24
C SER A 86 -5.04 24.36 -13.51
N LEU A 87 -5.34 23.19 -14.09
CA LEU A 87 -4.99 21.89 -13.51
C LEU A 87 -3.98 21.15 -14.38
N GLU A 88 -2.95 20.59 -13.75
CA GLU A 88 -1.99 19.70 -14.38
C GLU A 88 -1.96 18.36 -13.64
N LEU A 89 -1.75 17.27 -14.39
CA LEU A 89 -1.54 15.92 -13.85
C LEU A 89 -0.07 15.57 -13.94
N HIS A 90 0.51 15.17 -12.80
CA HIS A 90 1.92 14.81 -12.69
C HIS A 90 2.02 13.38 -12.18
N GLY A 91 2.59 12.50 -13.00
CA GLY A 91 2.76 11.08 -12.68
C GLY A 91 4.20 10.79 -12.25
N PHE A 92 4.35 10.03 -11.18
CA PHE A 92 5.63 9.47 -10.75
C PHE A 92 5.51 7.96 -10.65
N SER A 93 6.59 7.25 -10.98
CA SER A 93 6.65 5.80 -10.87
C SER A 93 8.00 5.40 -10.29
N ASP A 94 8.01 4.37 -9.46
CA ASP A 94 9.20 3.77 -8.90
C ASP A 94 9.03 2.25 -8.78
N ALA A 95 10.15 1.53 -8.85
CA ALA A 95 10.18 0.08 -8.79
C ALA A 95 11.32 -0.40 -7.90
N ILE A 96 10.98 -1.32 -7.01
CA ILE A 96 11.92 -2.11 -6.22
C ILE A 96 11.80 -3.59 -6.63
N VAL A 97 12.79 -4.40 -6.24
CA VAL A 97 12.85 -5.84 -6.57
C VAL A 97 11.55 -6.59 -6.27
N ARG A 98 10.82 -6.18 -5.22
CA ARG A 98 9.62 -6.88 -4.74
C ARG A 98 8.30 -6.25 -5.16
N ALA A 99 8.31 -5.02 -5.69
CA ALA A 99 7.09 -4.28 -6.01
C ALA A 99 7.39 -3.08 -6.91
N HIS A 100 6.40 -2.65 -7.69
CA HIS A 100 6.43 -1.35 -8.37
C HIS A 100 5.19 -0.56 -7.97
N GLY A 101 5.31 0.76 -8.00
CA GLY A 101 4.26 1.69 -7.64
C GLY A 101 4.31 2.93 -8.51
N ALA A 102 3.13 3.47 -8.80
CA ALA A 102 2.98 4.75 -9.45
C ALA A 102 1.98 5.61 -8.68
N CYS A 103 2.19 6.92 -8.65
CA CYS A 103 1.29 7.88 -8.05
C CYS A 103 1.03 9.04 -9.00
N ILE A 104 -0.17 9.61 -8.89
CA ILE A 104 -0.61 10.75 -9.69
C ILE A 104 -0.92 11.88 -8.72
N TYR A 105 -0.29 13.03 -8.94
CA TYR A 105 -0.59 14.28 -8.26
C TYR A 105 -1.34 15.23 -9.20
N ILE A 106 -2.26 15.99 -8.63
CA ILE A 106 -2.83 17.17 -9.26
C ILE A 106 -2.05 18.38 -8.77
N ARG A 107 -1.62 19.20 -9.72
CA ARG A 107 -1.10 20.53 -9.47
C ARG A 107 -2.15 21.54 -9.91
N GLU A 108 -2.68 22.29 -8.96
CA GLU A 108 -3.67 23.34 -9.18
C GLU A 108 -2.97 24.69 -9.10
N ILE A 109 -3.05 25.47 -10.18
CA ILE A 109 -2.49 26.82 -10.29
C ILE A 109 -3.65 27.81 -10.22
N LEU A 110 -3.69 28.57 -9.13
CA LEU A 110 -4.73 29.54 -8.87
C LEU A 110 -4.50 30.83 -9.67
N VAL A 111 -5.53 31.68 -9.73
CA VAL A 111 -5.51 32.96 -10.47
C VAL A 111 -4.41 33.90 -9.94
N ASP A 112 -4.07 33.82 -8.66
CA ASP A 112 -2.98 34.58 -8.03
C ASP A 112 -1.58 33.95 -8.26
N ASN A 113 -1.48 32.94 -9.13
CA ASN A 113 -0.30 32.11 -9.39
C ASN A 113 0.18 31.26 -8.20
N SER A 114 -0.59 31.17 -7.12
CA SER A 114 -0.29 30.21 -6.06
C SER A 114 -0.52 28.78 -6.57
N VAL A 115 0.27 27.83 -6.04
CA VAL A 115 0.26 26.44 -6.50
C VAL A 115 -0.07 25.52 -5.34
N ARG A 116 -1.03 24.61 -5.56
CA ARG A 116 -1.35 23.53 -4.63
C ARG A 116 -1.10 22.18 -5.27
N TRP A 117 -0.57 21.25 -4.48
CA TRP A 117 -0.34 19.87 -4.89
C TRP A 117 -1.19 18.94 -4.04
N GLN A 118 -1.91 18.03 -4.67
CA GLN A 118 -2.72 17.02 -4.00
C GLN A 118 -2.50 15.65 -4.63
N LEU A 119 -2.33 14.62 -3.80
CA LEU A 119 -2.25 13.24 -4.26
C LEU A 119 -3.64 12.79 -4.71
N LEU A 120 -3.80 12.44 -5.99
CA LEU A 120 -5.08 11.99 -6.55
C LEU A 120 -5.27 10.49 -6.31
N CYS A 121 -4.31 9.69 -6.75
CA CYS A 121 -4.36 8.24 -6.59
C CYS A 121 -2.97 7.62 -6.68
N VAL A 122 -2.88 6.40 -6.18
CA VAL A 122 -1.68 5.56 -6.22
C VAL A 122 -2.09 4.19 -6.75
N LYS A 123 -1.19 3.51 -7.45
CA LYS A 123 -1.35 2.11 -7.80
C LYS A 123 -0.06 1.40 -7.48
N SER A 124 -0.17 0.25 -6.83
CA SER A 124 0.99 -0.58 -6.53
C SER A 124 0.72 -2.04 -6.82
N ARG A 125 1.78 -2.75 -7.22
CA ARG A 125 1.73 -4.16 -7.61
C ARG A 125 2.96 -4.88 -7.06
N VAL A 126 2.73 -6.08 -6.52
CA VAL A 126 3.83 -6.97 -6.13
C VAL A 126 4.49 -7.49 -7.40
N ALA A 127 5.82 -7.55 -7.38
CA ALA A 127 6.58 -8.08 -8.51
C ALA A 127 6.21 -9.56 -8.76
N PRO A 128 6.09 -9.98 -10.03
CA PRO A 128 5.86 -11.38 -10.36
C PRO A 128 6.93 -12.29 -9.78
N LEU A 129 6.55 -13.54 -9.48
CA LEU A 129 7.48 -14.56 -8.96
C LEU A 129 8.57 -14.96 -9.95
N LYS A 130 8.27 -14.86 -11.25
CA LYS A 130 9.28 -14.96 -12.29
C LYS A 130 9.92 -13.59 -12.42
N THR A 131 11.20 -13.51 -12.10
CA THR A 131 12.02 -12.31 -12.26
C THR A 131 12.05 -11.94 -13.74
N LEU A 132 11.19 -11.01 -14.15
CA LEU A 132 11.45 -10.22 -15.33
C LEU A 132 12.50 -9.21 -14.92
N THR A 133 13.59 -9.11 -15.69
CA THR A 133 14.62 -8.10 -15.44
C THR A 133 13.97 -6.71 -15.43
N LEU A 134 14.46 -5.85 -14.54
CA LEU A 134 13.97 -4.49 -14.28
C LEU A 134 13.61 -3.65 -15.54
N PRO A 135 14.26 -3.78 -16.72
CA PRO A 135 13.93 -2.98 -17.90
C PRO A 135 12.57 -3.27 -18.57
N LYS A 136 11.77 -4.23 -18.08
CA LYS A 136 10.49 -4.63 -18.72
C LYS A 136 9.24 -4.30 -17.90
N LEU A 137 9.37 -3.44 -16.90
CA LEU A 137 8.28 -3.05 -15.98
C LEU A 137 7.75 -1.62 -16.18
N ASP A 138 8.31 -0.89 -17.15
CA ASP A 138 7.81 0.41 -17.61
C ASP A 138 6.64 0.27 -18.60
#